data_AF-A0A920NP36-F1
#
_entry.id   AF-A0A920NP36-F1
#
_cell.length_a   1.000
_cell.length_b   1.000
_cell.length_c   1.000
_cell.angle_alpha   90.00
_cell.angle_beta   90.00
_cell.angle_gamma   90.00
#
_symmetry.space_group_name_H-M   'P 1'
#
loop_
_entity.id
_entity.type
_entity.pdbx_description
1 polymer ?
#
loop_
_entity_poly.entity_id
_entity_poly.type
_entity_poly.pdbx_seq_one_letter_code
_entity_poly.pdbx_strand_id
1 'polypeptide(L)'
;MLTSDSFAEKRGLKTRAKIVSRAVAGVDWQLFGMGPIPAAEKALNKAGVTMNDVETIELNEAFAAQSLYCINEGNWDNEKINLNGGNCPGAPSRMFRSAY
;
A
#
# COMPACT_ATOMS: atom_id res chain seq x y z
N MET A 1 -10.92 -10.73 -7.77
CA MET A 1 -11.34 -12.05 -7.24
C MET A 1 -10.20 -12.59 -6.39
N LEU A 2 -10.49 -13.13 -5.21
CA LEU A 2 -9.52 -13.73 -4.30
C LEU A 2 -9.91 -15.19 -4.07
N THR A 3 -8.93 -16.09 -4.02
CA THR A 3 -9.14 -17.51 -3.76
C THR A 3 -7.92 -18.08 -3.05
N SER A 4 -8.06 -19.29 -2.48
CA SER A 4 -6.91 -20.01 -1.94
C SER A 4 -6.01 -20.52 -3.06
N ASP A 5 -4.72 -20.63 -2.76
CA ASP A 5 -3.69 -21.11 -3.69
C ASP A 5 -4.04 -22.51 -4.23
N SER A 6 -4.43 -23.42 -3.33
CA SER A 6 -4.83 -24.78 -3.68
C SER A 6 -6.08 -24.85 -4.57
N PHE A 7 -6.99 -23.89 -4.48
CA PHE A 7 -8.13 -23.82 -5.38
C PHE A 7 -7.73 -23.30 -6.76
N ALA A 8 -6.83 -22.31 -6.81
CA ALA A 8 -6.31 -21.77 -8.06
C ALA A 8 -5.57 -22.85 -8.86
N GLU A 9 -4.70 -23.61 -8.22
CA GLU A 9 -3.95 -24.72 -8.84
C GLU A 9 -4.89 -25.81 -9.39
N LYS A 10 -5.86 -26.27 -8.57
CA LYS A 10 -6.83 -27.29 -8.97
C LYS A 10 -7.69 -26.90 -10.18
N ARG A 11 -7.87 -25.59 -10.40
CA ARG A 11 -8.70 -25.04 -11.48
C ARG A 11 -7.87 -24.46 -12.63
N GLY A 12 -6.54 -24.57 -12.59
CA GLY A 12 -5.65 -24.05 -13.62
C GLY A 12 -5.74 -22.53 -13.78
N LEU A 13 -6.07 -21.80 -12.70
CA LEU A 13 -6.20 -20.35 -12.73
C LEU A 13 -4.82 -19.68 -12.65
N LYS A 14 -4.56 -18.71 -13.54
CA LYS A 14 -3.32 -17.92 -13.51
C LYS A 14 -3.36 -16.95 -12.32
N THR A 15 -2.54 -17.19 -11.31
CA THR A 15 -2.35 -16.29 -10.17
C THR A 15 -1.58 -15.04 -10.62
N ARG A 16 -2.02 -13.86 -10.16
CA ARG A 16 -1.38 -12.57 -10.50
C ARG A 16 -0.60 -11.96 -9.34
N ALA A 17 -1.05 -12.23 -8.11
CA ALA A 17 -0.44 -11.73 -6.88
C ALA A 17 -0.89 -12.59 -5.70
N LYS A 18 -0.14 -12.51 -4.60
CA LYS A 18 -0.45 -13.15 -3.32
C LYS A 18 -0.52 -12.10 -2.23
N ILE A 19 -1.49 -12.23 -1.33
CA ILE A 19 -1.55 -11.41 -0.12
C ILE A 19 -0.61 -12.02 0.92
N VAL A 20 0.48 -11.31 1.24
CA VAL A 20 1.49 -11.78 2.22
C VAL A 20 1.06 -11.46 3.65
N SER A 21 0.59 -10.25 3.91
CA SER A 21 0.11 -9.84 5.23
C SER A 21 -0.97 -8.76 5.15
N ARG A 22 -1.67 -8.58 6.27
CA ARG A 22 -2.61 -7.47 6.49
C ARG A 22 -2.58 -7.06 7.95
N ALA A 23 -2.65 -5.75 8.18
CA ALA A 23 -2.73 -5.19 9.51
C ALA A 23 -3.73 -4.04 9.58
N VAL A 24 -4.20 -3.80 10.80
CA VAL A 24 -5.03 -2.67 11.17
C VAL A 24 -4.42 -2.08 12.44
N ALA A 25 -4.34 -0.76 12.49
CA ALA A 25 -3.89 0.02 13.62
C ALA A 25 -4.90 1.14 13.89
N GLY A 26 -5.18 1.37 15.17
CA GLY A 26 -5.97 2.52 15.62
C GLY A 26 -5.01 3.65 16.02
N VAL A 27 -5.43 4.88 15.76
CA VAL A 27 -4.72 6.11 16.14
C VAL A 27 -5.71 7.05 16.82
N ASP A 28 -5.21 8.08 17.49
CA ASP A 28 -6.06 9.13 18.03
C ASP A 28 -6.91 9.76 16.90
N TRP A 29 -8.18 10.03 17.18
CA TRP A 29 -9.10 10.58 16.19
C TRP A 29 -8.64 11.95 15.66
N GLN A 30 -7.97 12.75 16.48
CA GLN A 30 -7.41 14.05 16.08
C GLN A 30 -6.26 13.90 15.10
N LEU A 31 -5.60 12.74 15.11
CA LEU A 31 -4.44 12.41 14.28
C LEU A 31 -4.75 11.29 13.28
N PHE A 32 -6.03 11.10 12.91
CA PHE A 32 -6.45 9.98 12.05
C PHE A 32 -5.62 9.83 10.77
N GLY A 33 -5.09 10.95 10.24
CA GLY A 33 -4.24 10.97 9.06
C GLY A 33 -2.93 10.18 9.20
N MET A 34 -2.43 9.95 10.42
CA MET A 34 -1.20 9.16 10.65
C MET A 34 -1.43 7.65 10.59
N GLY A 35 -2.70 7.20 10.52
CA GLY A 35 -3.07 5.78 10.54
C GLY A 35 -2.30 4.85 9.60
N PRO A 36 -1.89 5.27 8.39
CA PRO A 36 -1.10 4.44 7.48
C PRO A 36 0.25 4.00 8.05
N ILE A 37 0.92 4.82 8.87
CA ILE A 37 2.27 4.52 9.40
C ILE A 37 2.24 3.25 10.30
N PRO A 38 1.51 3.23 11.44
CA PRO A 38 1.51 2.06 12.31
C PRO A 38 0.82 0.85 11.67
N ALA A 39 -0.08 1.06 10.72
CA ALA A 39 -0.69 -0.03 9.97
C ALA A 39 0.33 -0.70 9.03
N ALA A 40 1.14 0.09 8.31
CA ALA A 40 2.18 -0.40 7.42
C ALA A 40 3.27 -1.14 8.22
N GLU A 41 3.80 -0.55 9.28
CA GLU A 41 4.81 -1.18 10.15
C GLU A 41 4.32 -2.54 10.68
N LYS A 42 3.08 -2.60 11.16
CA LYS A 42 2.49 -3.85 11.66
C LYS A 42 2.29 -4.89 10.55
N ALA A 43 2.00 -4.46 9.31
CA ALA A 43 1.88 -5.37 8.17
C ALA A 43 3.26 -5.91 7.74
N LEU A 44 4.28 -5.05 7.66
CA LEU A 44 5.65 -5.42 7.33
C LEU A 44 6.22 -6.38 8.37
N ASN A 45 6.05 -6.09 9.66
CA ASN A 45 6.46 -6.97 10.76
C ASN A 45 5.80 -8.35 10.69
N LYS A 46 4.52 -8.44 10.32
CA LYS A 46 3.83 -9.73 10.12
C LYS A 46 4.33 -10.50 8.89
N ALA A 47 4.75 -9.78 7.86
CA ALA A 47 5.32 -10.38 6.65
C ALA A 47 6.80 -10.76 6.82
N GLY A 48 7.47 -10.26 7.88
CA GLY A 48 8.89 -10.47 8.10
C GLY A 48 9.79 -9.72 7.11
N VAL A 49 9.28 -8.62 6.53
CA VAL A 49 10.00 -7.78 5.57
C VAL A 49 10.17 -6.37 6.14
N THR A 50 11.11 -5.62 5.58
CA THR A 50 11.37 -4.23 5.94
C THR A 50 10.83 -3.27 4.88
N MET A 51 10.73 -1.98 5.19
CA MET A 51 10.32 -0.99 4.19
C MET A 51 11.31 -0.89 3.02
N ASN A 52 12.57 -1.27 3.21
CA ASN A 52 13.58 -1.29 2.14
C ASN A 52 13.30 -2.36 1.09
N ASP A 53 12.64 -3.46 1.47
CA ASP A 53 12.26 -4.56 0.58
C ASP A 53 11.01 -4.21 -0.25
N VAL A 54 10.35 -3.09 0.06
CA VAL A 54 9.18 -2.61 -0.68
C VAL A 54 9.64 -1.83 -1.91
N GLU A 55 9.18 -2.27 -3.08
CA GLU A 55 9.49 -1.63 -4.37
C GLU A 55 8.48 -0.54 -4.76
N THR A 56 7.24 -0.67 -4.31
CA THR A 56 6.17 0.30 -4.62
C THR A 56 5.21 0.43 -3.46
N ILE A 57 4.82 1.67 -3.16
CA ILE A 57 3.89 2.02 -2.10
C ILE A 57 2.67 2.70 -2.74
N GLU A 58 1.52 2.07 -2.61
CA GLU A 58 0.23 2.66 -3.00
C GLU A 58 -0.42 3.26 -1.75
N LEU A 59 -0.20 4.57 -1.56
CA LEU A 59 -0.76 5.34 -0.46
C LEU A 59 -2.03 6.05 -0.93
N ASN A 60 -3.15 5.78 -0.28
CA ASN A 60 -4.38 6.51 -0.57
C ASN A 60 -4.23 7.99 -0.17
N GLU A 61 -4.28 8.86 -1.17
CA GLU A 61 -4.11 10.30 -0.98
C GLU A 61 -5.44 11.00 -0.68
N ALA A 62 -6.00 10.76 0.51
CA ALA A 62 -7.24 11.44 0.91
C ALA A 62 -7.05 12.97 0.99
N PHE A 63 -5.89 13.40 1.50
CA PHE A 63 -5.46 14.80 1.54
C PHE A 63 -3.95 14.88 1.33
N ALA A 64 -3.49 15.90 0.59
CA ALA A 64 -2.06 16.10 0.33
C ALA A 64 -1.24 16.27 1.62
N ALA A 65 -1.75 17.05 2.60
CA ALA A 65 -1.08 17.25 3.88
C ALA A 65 -0.90 15.94 4.67
N GLN A 66 -1.91 15.06 4.65
CA GLN A 66 -1.84 13.75 5.31
C GLN A 66 -0.84 12.82 4.62
N SER A 67 -0.83 12.83 3.29
CA SER A 67 0.08 12.00 2.51
C SER A 67 1.52 12.41 2.74
N LEU A 68 1.84 13.70 2.61
CA LEU A 68 3.16 14.25 2.91
C LEU A 68 3.62 13.95 4.34
N TYR A 69 2.72 14.09 5.32
CA TYR A 69 3.02 13.73 6.70
C TYR A 69 3.41 12.25 6.83
N CYS A 70 2.66 11.33 6.23
CA CYS A 70 2.97 9.90 6.32
C CYS A 70 4.28 9.52 5.64
N ILE A 71 4.57 10.16 4.50
CA ILE A 71 5.80 9.91 3.74
C ILE A 71 7.01 10.38 4.54
N ASN A 72 6.94 11.59 5.10
CA ASN A 72 8.03 12.18 5.88
C ASN A 72 8.27 11.43 7.19
N GLU A 73 7.21 11.20 7.98
CA GLU A 73 7.34 10.54 9.29
C GLU A 73 7.66 9.05 9.16
N GLY A 74 7.14 8.40 8.12
CA GLY A 74 7.46 7.00 7.81
C GLY A 74 8.83 6.81 7.20
N ASN A 75 9.52 7.89 6.83
CA ASN A 75 10.77 7.88 6.06
C ASN A 75 10.66 7.01 4.79
N TRP A 76 9.56 7.17 4.06
CA TRP A 76 9.29 6.40 2.84
C TRP A 76 9.94 7.06 1.64
N ASP A 77 10.40 6.23 0.71
CA ASP A 77 11.00 6.72 -0.52
C ASP A 77 9.93 7.33 -1.45
N ASN A 78 10.03 8.64 -1.67
CA ASN A 78 9.12 9.40 -2.52
C ASN A 78 9.07 8.85 -3.95
N GLU A 79 10.18 8.28 -4.44
CA GLU A 79 10.21 7.72 -5.81
C GLU A 79 9.42 6.42 -5.92
N LYS A 80 9.13 5.74 -4.81
CA LYS A 80 8.36 4.49 -4.78
C LYS A 80 6.87 4.69 -4.55
N ILE A 81 6.44 5.91 -4.25
CA ILE A 81 5.06 6.20 -3.87
C ILE A 81 4.22 6.54 -5.10
N ASN A 82 3.08 5.86 -5.25
CA ASN A 82 2.05 6.15 -6.25
C ASN A 82 2.64 6.35 -7.67
N LEU A 83 3.47 5.40 -8.12
CA LEU A 83 4.12 5.42 -9.43
C LEU A 83 3.14 5.61 -10.60
N ASN A 84 1.89 5.15 -10.42
CA ASN A 84 0.79 5.27 -11.37
C ASN A 84 -0.19 6.41 -11.02
N GLY A 85 0.23 7.39 -10.24
CA GLY A 85 -0.60 8.53 -9.81
C GLY A 85 -1.55 8.18 -8.67
N GLY A 86 -1.68 9.10 -7.72
CA GLY A 86 -2.57 8.96 -6.57
C GLY A 86 -3.90 9.69 -6.73
N ASN A 87 -4.74 9.59 -5.69
CA ASN A 87 -6.13 10.04 -5.69
C ASN A 87 -6.33 11.49 -5.18
N CYS A 88 -5.26 12.30 -5.08
CA CYS A 88 -5.39 13.71 -4.69
C CYS A 88 -6.32 14.50 -5.64
N PRO A 89 -7.24 15.34 -5.12
CA PRO A 89 -8.01 16.28 -5.94
C PRO A 89 -7.06 17.22 -6.69
N GLY A 90 -6.99 17.08 -8.03
CA GLY A 90 -6.11 17.86 -8.90
C GLY A 90 -4.85 17.14 -9.40
N ALA A 91 -4.55 15.93 -8.89
CA ALA A 91 -3.49 15.10 -9.45
C ALA A 91 -3.99 14.37 -10.71
N PRO A 92 -3.23 14.35 -11.82
CA PRO A 92 -3.62 13.58 -12.98
C PRO A 92 -3.60 12.09 -12.64
N SER A 93 -4.77 11.45 -12.65
CA SER A 93 -4.88 10.00 -12.52
C SER A 93 -4.13 9.33 -13.67
N ARG A 94 -2.95 8.74 -13.43
CA ARG A 94 -2.25 7.96 -14.45
C ARG A 94 -2.86 6.56 -14.48
N MET A 95 -4.03 6.48 -15.12
CA MET A 95 -4.75 5.24 -15.39
C MET A 95 -3.78 4.13 -15.84
N PHE A 96 -3.74 3.04 -15.07
CA PHE A 96 -3.01 1.78 -15.27
C PHE A 96 -2.42 1.61 -16.69
N ARG A 97 -1.09 1.81 -16.85
CA ARG A 97 -0.37 1.12 -17.92
C ARG A 97 -0.02 -0.27 -17.40
N SER A 98 -0.65 -1.26 -18.01
CA SER A 98 -0.37 -2.69 -17.86
C SER A 98 1.14 -2.97 -17.78
N ALA A 99 1.63 -3.29 -16.58
CA ALA A 99 2.89 -4.02 -16.42
C ALA A 99 2.54 -5.51 -16.35
N TYR A 100 3.08 -6.25 -17.31
CA TYR A 100 2.98 -7.70 -17.46
C TYR A 100 3.90 -8.43 -16.50
#